data_AF-X1FSC2-F1
#
_entry.id   AF-X1FSC2-F1
#
_cell.length_a   1.000
_cell.length_b   1.000
_cell.length_c   1.000
_cell.angle_alpha   90.00
_cell.angle_beta   90.00
_cell.angle_gamma   90.00
#
_symmetry.space_group_name_H-M   'P 1'
#
loop_
_entity.id
_entity.type
_entity.pdbx_description
1 polymer ?
#
loop_
_entity_poly.entity_id
_entity_poly.type
_entity_poly.pdbx_seq_one_letter_code
_entity_poly.pdbx_strand_id
1 'polypeptide(L)'
;MIVNKAYKFRIYPNKEQEVLINKTFGCSRFVFNHFLAKWDNAYKETGKGLTYNSCSAQLTQLKKELTWLKEIDSIAIQSSLKNLADAYSRFLRSKTIDHVLSLRKILFSLTRQSIQMAILLLMVIKSNYLNLDGFVLQKVVK
;
A
#
# COMPACT_ATOMS: atom_id res chain seq x y z
N MET A 1 -3.65 -25.75 26.20
CA MET A 1 -2.43 -25.17 25.60
C MET A 1 -2.78 -24.73 24.18
N ILE A 2 -2.73 -23.43 23.87
CA ILE A 2 -3.06 -22.94 22.52
C ILE A 2 -1.84 -23.17 21.62
N VAL A 3 -2.00 -23.98 20.57
CA VAL A 3 -0.92 -24.26 19.61
C VAL A 3 -1.06 -23.30 18.44
N ASN A 4 -0.11 -22.37 18.31
CA ASN A 4 -0.07 -21.45 17.17
C ASN A 4 0.59 -22.12 15.97
N LYS A 5 -0.15 -22.22 14.86
CA LYS A 5 0.36 -22.71 13.57
C LYS A 5 0.57 -21.54 12.63
N ALA A 6 1.73 -21.50 11.95
CA ALA A 6 2.02 -20.54 10.90
C ALA A 6 2.29 -21.28 9.58
N TYR A 7 1.87 -20.68 8.47
CA TYR A 7 2.07 -21.24 7.14
C TYR A 7 2.83 -20.25 6.26
N LYS A 8 3.75 -20.76 5.44
CA LYS A 8 4.50 -19.97 4.45
C LYS A 8 4.08 -20.40 3.06
N PHE A 9 3.68 -19.42 2.25
CA PHE A 9 3.26 -19.64 0.86
C PHE A 9 4.10 -18.78 -0.08
N ARG A 10 4.28 -19.26 -1.31
CA ARG A 10 4.77 -18.46 -2.44
C ARG A 10 3.68 -18.38 -3.49
N ILE A 11 3.50 -17.20 -4.07
CA ILE A 11 2.51 -16.91 -5.11
C ILE A 11 3.25 -16.74 -6.43
N TYR A 12 2.75 -17.40 -7.48
CA TYR A 12 3.21 -17.25 -8.85
C TYR A 12 2.06 -16.67 -9.69
N PRO A 13 2.00 -15.34 -9.85
CA PRO A 13 0.96 -14.69 -10.63
C PRO A 13 1.16 -14.92 -12.14
N ASN A 14 0.05 -15.00 -12.88
CA ASN A 14 0.09 -14.93 -14.34
C ASN A 14 0.21 -13.46 -14.83
N LYS A 15 0.40 -13.25 -16.13
CA LYS A 15 0.61 -11.91 -16.70
C LYS A 15 -0.50 -10.91 -16.37
N GLU A 16 -1.76 -11.33 -16.41
CA GLU A 16 -2.90 -10.46 -16.10
C GLU A 16 -2.93 -10.07 -14.61
N GLN A 17 -2.62 -11.03 -13.74
CA GLN A 17 -2.50 -10.80 -12.30
C GLN A 17 -1.33 -9.89 -11.96
N GLU A 18 -0.18 -10.05 -12.62
CA GLU A 18 0.96 -9.15 -12.47
C GLU A 18 0.57 -7.70 -12.81
N VAL A 19 -0.14 -7.51 -13.93
CA VAL A 19 -0.66 -6.19 -14.34
C VAL A 19 -1.61 -5.64 -13.27
N LEU A 20 -2.56 -6.43 -12.78
CA LEU A 20 -3.51 -6.00 -11.76
C LEU A 20 -2.82 -5.64 -10.44
N ILE A 21 -1.84 -6.42 -10.01
CA ILE A 21 -1.03 -6.17 -8.80
C ILE A 21 -0.25 -4.85 -8.96
N ASN A 22 0.39 -4.65 -10.11
CA ASN A 22 1.13 -3.42 -10.40
C ASN A 22 0.22 -2.19 -10.42
N LYS A 23 -0.95 -2.29 -11.08
CA LYS A 23 -1.99 -1.25 -11.04
C LYS A 23 -2.42 -0.96 -9.60
N THR A 24 -2.64 -2.01 -8.81
CA THR A 24 -3.07 -1.88 -7.41
C THR A 24 -2.06 -1.10 -6.59
N PHE A 25 -0.78 -1.46 -6.68
CA PHE A 25 0.29 -0.74 -5.99
C PHE A 25 0.46 0.70 -6.50
N GLY A 26 0.39 0.92 -7.81
CA GLY A 26 0.46 2.25 -8.41
C GLY A 26 -0.65 3.16 -7.89
N CYS A 27 -1.89 2.68 -7.88
CA CYS A 27 -3.04 3.41 -7.38
C CYS A 27 -2.94 3.69 -5.87
N SER A 28 -2.58 2.69 -5.06
CA SER A 28 -2.37 2.86 -3.62
C SER A 28 -1.29 3.91 -3.32
N ARG A 29 -0.17 3.88 -4.04
CA ARG A 29 0.93 4.85 -3.90
C ARG A 29 0.50 6.25 -4.31
N PHE A 30 -0.21 6.38 -5.43
CA PHE A 30 -0.73 7.67 -5.89
C PHE A 30 -1.67 8.29 -4.84
N VAL A 31 -2.65 7.53 -4.36
CA VAL A 31 -3.61 8.00 -3.36
C VAL A 31 -2.90 8.38 -2.07
N PHE A 32 -1.96 7.55 -1.61
CA PHE A 32 -1.16 7.88 -0.42
C PHE A 32 -0.43 9.21 -0.58
N ASN A 33 0.29 9.43 -1.69
CA ASN A 33 1.03 10.65 -1.94
C ASN A 33 0.12 11.88 -2.10
N HIS A 34 -1.00 11.72 -2.81
CA HIS A 34 -1.99 12.79 -2.99
C HIS A 34 -2.54 13.28 -1.65
N PHE A 35 -2.97 12.35 -0.79
CA PHE A 35 -3.51 12.72 0.52
C PHE A 35 -2.43 13.12 1.52
N LEU A 36 -1.20 12.61 1.39
CA LEU A 36 -0.07 13.05 2.21
C LEU A 36 0.23 14.53 1.97
N ALA A 37 0.28 14.97 0.70
CA ALA A 37 0.50 16.38 0.35
C ALA A 37 -0.64 17.27 0.88
N LYS A 38 -1.90 16.81 0.75
CA LYS A 38 -3.04 17.54 1.33
C LYS A 38 -2.97 17.65 2.85
N TRP A 39 -2.54 16.60 3.53
CA TRP A 39 -2.37 16.62 4.98
C TRP A 39 -1.30 17.60 5.42
N ASP A 40 -0.15 17.61 4.73
CA ASP A 40 0.96 18.52 5.01
C ASP A 40 0.52 19.98 4.84
N ASN A 41 -0.22 20.29 3.77
CA ASN A 41 -0.78 21.63 3.55
C ASN A 41 -1.79 22.02 4.65
N ALA A 42 -2.77 21.14 4.94
CA ALA A 42 -3.77 21.41 5.97
C ALA A 42 -3.14 21.62 7.35
N TYR A 43 -2.10 20.85 7.67
CA TYR A 43 -1.36 20.98 8.93
C TYR A 43 -0.59 22.30 9.00
N LYS A 44 0.05 22.73 7.91
CA LYS A 44 0.75 24.04 7.85
C LYS A 44 -0.20 25.22 8.01
N GLU A 45 -1.40 25.15 7.44
CA GLU A 45 -2.37 26.24 7.49
C GLU A 45 -3.11 26.34 8.84
N THR A 46 -3.52 25.20 9.40
CA THR A 46 -4.45 25.18 10.55
C THR A 46 -3.84 24.62 11.84
N GLY A 47 -2.64 24.05 11.76
CA GLY A 47 -2.04 23.26 12.85
C GLY A 47 -2.77 21.94 13.14
N LYS A 48 -3.81 21.61 12.36
CA LYS A 48 -4.64 20.42 12.54
C LYS A 48 -4.56 19.53 11.30
N GLY A 49 -4.48 18.23 11.53
CA GLY A 49 -4.56 17.25 10.47
C GLY A 49 -5.99 17.08 9.94
N LEU A 50 -6.11 16.57 8.71
CA LEU A 50 -7.33 16.00 8.16
C LEU A 50 -7.77 14.73 8.90
N THR A 51 -9.03 14.34 8.72
CA THR A 51 -9.61 13.10 9.27
C THR A 51 -9.84 12.07 8.18
N TYR A 52 -9.84 10.79 8.54
CA TYR A 52 -10.15 9.69 7.60
C TYR A 52 -11.47 9.93 6.83
N ASN A 53 -12.53 10.36 7.53
CA ASN A 53 -13.84 10.59 6.93
C ASN A 53 -13.79 11.67 5.85
N SER A 54 -13.09 12.79 6.11
CA SER A 54 -12.91 13.87 5.14
C SER A 54 -12.14 13.40 3.90
N CYS A 55 -11.07 12.63 4.10
CA CYS A 55 -10.26 12.09 3.01
C CYS A 55 -11.01 11.00 2.22
N SER A 56 -11.86 10.20 2.86
CA SER A 56 -12.70 9.19 2.22
C SER A 56 -13.76 9.81 1.30
N ALA A 57 -14.40 10.91 1.74
CA ALA A 57 -15.32 11.67 0.91
C ALA A 57 -14.62 12.26 -0.32
N GLN A 58 -13.44 12.86 -0.13
CA GLN A 58 -12.62 13.36 -1.23
C GLN A 58 -12.16 12.26 -2.18
N LEU A 59 -11.82 11.07 -1.66
CA LEU A 59 -11.44 9.92 -2.49
C LEU A 59 -12.61 9.47 -3.38
N THR A 60 -13.84 9.53 -2.88
CA THR A 60 -15.03 9.21 -3.67
C THR A 60 -15.18 10.16 -4.86
N GLN A 61 -14.91 11.45 -4.65
CA GLN A 61 -14.91 12.44 -5.72
C GLN A 61 -13.74 12.22 -6.69
N LEU A 62 -12.54 11.97 -6.18
CA LEU A 62 -11.35 11.71 -6.98
C LEU A 62 -11.52 10.49 -7.89
N LYS A 63 -12.21 9.45 -7.44
CA LYS A 63 -12.55 8.27 -8.27
C LYS A 63 -13.53 8.59 -9.40
N LYS A 64 -14.35 9.64 -9.28
CA LYS A 64 -15.23 10.07 -10.39
C LYS A 64 -14.42 10.75 -11.49
N GLU A 65 -13.43 11.54 -11.10
CA GLU A 65 -12.54 12.26 -12.02
C GLU A 65 -11.50 11.33 -12.67
N LEU A 66 -10.90 10.45 -11.88
CA LEU A 66 -9.86 9.53 -12.32
C LEU A 66 -10.42 8.11 -12.43
N THR A 67 -10.92 7.77 -13.62
CA THR A 67 -11.58 6.49 -13.90
C THR A 67 -10.67 5.28 -13.67
N TRP A 68 -9.37 5.42 -13.89
CA TRP A 68 -8.38 4.35 -13.65
C TRP A 68 -8.27 3.93 -12.17
N LEU A 69 -8.68 4.79 -11.22
CA LEU A 69 -8.76 4.41 -9.79
C LEU A 69 -9.93 3.45 -9.48
N LYS A 70 -10.87 3.29 -10.41
CA LYS A 70 -11.99 2.35 -10.28
C LYS A 70 -11.65 0.95 -10.80
N GLU A 71 -10.56 0.81 -11.57
CA GLU A 71 -10.15 -0.48 -12.12
C GLU A 71 -9.63 -1.46 -11.06
N ILE A 72 -9.19 -0.94 -9.91
CA ILE A 72 -8.61 -1.72 -8.83
C ILE A 72 -9.57 -1.85 -7.65
N ASP A 73 -9.27 -2.84 -6.79
CA ASP A 73 -10.05 -3.08 -5.59
C ASP A 73 -10.08 -1.85 -4.65
N SER A 74 -11.29 -1.55 -4.18
CA SER A 74 -11.53 -0.38 -3.34
C SER A 74 -10.93 -0.50 -1.95
N ILE A 75 -10.74 -1.72 -1.44
CA ILE A 75 -10.23 -2.01 -0.11
C ILE A 75 -8.74 -1.68 -0.05
N ALA A 76 -7.96 -2.00 -1.09
CA ALA A 76 -6.54 -1.65 -1.17
C ALA A 76 -6.29 -0.13 -1.07
N ILE A 77 -7.11 0.66 -1.77
CA ILE A 77 -7.02 2.13 -1.72
C ILE A 77 -7.42 2.66 -0.35
N GLN A 78 -8.56 2.20 0.18
CA GLN A 78 -9.05 2.65 1.49
C GLN A 78 -8.09 2.27 2.61
N SER A 79 -7.46 1.10 2.55
CA SER A 79 -6.43 0.65 3.48
C SER A 79 -5.23 1.61 3.50
N SER A 80 -4.78 2.04 2.32
CA SER A 80 -3.69 3.02 2.19
C SER A 80 -4.03 4.34 2.88
N LEU A 81 -5.28 4.80 2.74
CA LEU A 81 -5.79 6.03 3.35
C LEU A 81 -6.00 5.88 4.88
N LYS A 82 -6.45 4.71 5.36
CA LYS A 82 -6.53 4.38 6.79
C LYS A 82 -5.16 4.36 7.45
N ASN A 83 -4.18 3.76 6.81
CA ASN A 83 -2.80 3.69 7.31
C ASN A 83 -2.20 5.09 7.46
N LEU A 84 -2.47 5.98 6.51
CA LEU A 84 -2.05 7.37 6.58
C LEU A 84 -2.77 8.13 7.73
N ALA A 85 -4.06 7.87 7.94
CA ALA A 85 -4.82 8.43 9.07
C ALA A 85 -4.32 7.98 10.43
N ASP A 86 -4.06 6.68 10.60
CA ASP A 86 -3.49 6.15 11.84
C ASP A 86 -2.10 6.73 12.09
N ALA A 87 -1.26 6.84 11.05
CA ALA A 87 0.05 7.46 11.15
C ALA A 87 0.00 8.91 11.65
N TYR A 88 -0.87 9.74 11.08
CA TYR A 88 -1.04 11.13 11.52
C TYR A 88 -1.65 11.23 12.91
N SER A 89 -2.63 10.38 13.25
CA SER A 89 -3.23 10.32 14.59
C SER A 89 -2.19 9.97 15.66
N ARG A 90 -1.32 8.98 15.38
CA ARG A 90 -0.20 8.62 16.24
C ARG A 90 0.79 9.77 16.37
N PHE A 91 1.14 10.43 15.26
CA PHE A 91 2.03 11.58 15.25
C PHE A 91 1.50 12.72 16.13
N LEU A 92 0.23 13.10 15.99
CA LEU A 92 -0.38 14.17 16.80
C LEU A 92 -0.47 13.81 18.30
N ARG A 93 -0.61 12.53 18.62
CA ARG A 93 -0.66 12.05 20.01
C ARG A 93 0.72 11.93 20.65
N SER A 94 1.75 11.56 19.88
CA SER A 94 3.13 11.54 20.36
C SER A 94 3.75 12.93 20.21
N LYS A 95 3.85 13.70 21.30
CA LYS A 95 4.55 15.02 21.33
C LYS A 95 6.03 14.96 20.91
N THR A 96 6.59 13.76 20.72
CA THR A 96 7.97 13.52 20.35
C THR A 96 7.97 12.45 19.27
N ILE A 97 8.27 12.81 18.02
CA ILE A 97 9.06 12.06 17.03
C ILE A 97 9.02 12.89 15.75
N ASP A 98 10.20 13.33 15.34
CA ASP A 98 10.44 14.20 14.19
C ASP A 98 9.64 13.78 12.95
N HIS A 99 9.05 14.79 12.30
CA HIS A 99 8.27 14.72 11.06
C HIS A 99 8.91 13.79 9.99
N VAL A 100 10.24 13.73 9.98
CA VAL A 100 11.06 12.99 9.01
C VAL A 100 11.14 11.49 9.33
N LEU A 101 11.12 11.08 10.61
CA LEU A 101 11.36 9.67 11.00
C LEU A 101 10.11 8.80 10.84
N SER A 102 8.93 9.35 11.14
CA SER A 102 7.63 8.70 10.98
C SER A 102 7.30 8.49 9.50
N LEU A 103 7.36 9.56 8.71
CA LEU A 103 7.13 9.51 7.26
C LEU A 103 8.19 8.68 6.55
N ARG A 104 9.48 8.74 6.95
CA ARG A 104 10.49 7.80 6.43
C ARG A 104 10.21 6.37 6.83
N LYS A 105 9.74 6.05 8.04
CA LYS A 105 9.41 4.66 8.40
C LYS A 105 8.21 4.12 7.61
N ILE A 106 7.21 4.94 7.34
CA ILE A 106 6.03 4.56 6.55
C ILE A 106 6.38 4.47 5.07
N LEU A 107 7.12 5.45 4.53
CA LEU A 107 7.66 5.42 3.18
C LEU A 107 8.60 4.23 3.02
N PHE A 108 9.49 3.95 3.98
CA PHE A 108 10.42 2.81 3.97
C PHE A 108 9.70 1.48 4.14
N SER A 109 8.60 1.41 4.89
CA SER A 109 7.72 0.24 4.98
C SER A 109 7.02 -0.02 3.64
N LEU A 110 6.37 0.99 3.06
CA LEU A 110 5.71 0.90 1.76
C LEU A 110 6.71 0.61 0.63
N THR A 111 7.89 1.25 0.62
CA THR A 111 8.96 0.98 -0.34
C THR A 111 9.69 -0.33 -0.06
N ARG A 112 9.85 -0.81 1.18
CA ARG A 112 10.35 -2.18 1.43
C ARG A 112 9.36 -3.20 0.95
N GLN A 113 8.06 -3.04 1.20
CA GLN A 113 7.03 -3.94 0.67
C GLN A 113 7.08 -3.95 -0.86
N SER A 114 7.26 -2.78 -1.49
CA SER A 114 7.36 -2.62 -2.94
C SER A 114 8.66 -3.17 -3.54
N ILE A 115 9.81 -2.89 -2.93
CA ILE A 115 11.15 -3.28 -3.38
C ILE A 115 11.41 -4.75 -3.08
N GLN A 116 10.95 -5.30 -1.95
CA GLN A 116 11.05 -6.73 -1.66
C GLN A 116 10.20 -7.53 -2.66
N MET A 117 9.01 -7.03 -3.03
CA MET A 117 8.20 -7.66 -4.08
C MET A 117 8.78 -7.46 -5.48
N ALA A 118 9.33 -6.29 -5.82
CA ALA A 118 9.97 -6.05 -7.12
C ALA A 118 11.30 -6.81 -7.29
N ILE A 119 12.11 -6.94 -6.24
CA ILE A 119 13.32 -7.78 -6.23
C ILE A 119 12.94 -9.26 -6.29
N LEU A 120 11.89 -9.69 -5.59
CA LEU A 120 11.36 -11.05 -5.74
C LEU A 120 10.82 -11.29 -7.16
N LEU A 121 10.15 -10.30 -7.77
CA LEU A 121 9.70 -10.35 -9.16
C LEU A 121 10.89 -10.43 -10.12
N LEU A 122 11.92 -9.61 -9.96
CA LEU A 122 13.13 -9.63 -10.81
C LEU A 122 13.93 -10.92 -10.65
N MET A 123 14.01 -11.49 -9.44
CA MET A 123 14.62 -12.81 -9.19
C MET A 123 13.79 -13.96 -9.79
N VAL A 124 12.46 -13.84 -9.82
CA VAL A 124 11.55 -14.83 -10.42
C VAL A 124 11.52 -14.73 -11.95
N ILE A 125 11.54 -13.52 -12.51
CA ILE A 125 11.58 -13.26 -13.96
C ILE A 125 12.91 -13.73 -14.57
N LYS A 126 14.04 -13.59 -13.86
CA LYS A 126 15.33 -14.14 -14.33
C LYS A 126 15.38 -15.68 -14.33
N SER A 127 14.49 -16.34 -13.57
CA SER A 127 14.44 -17.81 -13.46
C SER A 127 13.42 -18.48 -14.42
N ASN A 128 12.45 -17.73 -14.95
CA ASN A 128 11.27 -18.27 -15.65
C ASN A 128 11.17 -17.84 -17.12
N TYR A 129 12.25 -18.00 -17.90
CA TYR A 129 12.11 -18.07 -19.36
C TYR A 129 11.49 -19.40 -19.85
N LEU A 130 11.10 -20.29 -18.94
CA LEU A 130 10.44 -21.56 -19.25
C LEU A 130 9.26 -21.77 -18.28
N ASN A 131 8.10 -22.03 -18.87
CA ASN A 131 6.84 -22.48 -18.27
C ASN A 131 5.77 -21.41 -17.97
N LEU A 132 4.85 -21.36 -18.93
CA LEU A 132 3.44 -21.01 -18.80
C LEU A 132 2.78 -22.01 -17.83
N ASP A 133 2.03 -21.51 -16.85
CA ASP A 133 0.68 -21.98 -16.48
C ASP A 133 0.32 -21.56 -15.05
N GLY A 134 -0.92 -21.06 -14.90
CA GLY A 134 -1.79 -21.27 -13.74
C GLY A 134 -1.33 -20.77 -12.36
N PHE A 135 -2.25 -20.15 -11.63
CA PHE A 135 -2.03 -19.70 -10.24
C PHE A 135 -1.73 -20.90 -9.32
N VAL A 136 -0.46 -21.20 -9.05
CA VAL A 136 -0.07 -22.29 -8.13
C VAL A 136 0.33 -21.72 -6.77
N LEU A 137 -0.46 -22.01 -5.74
CA LEU A 137 -0.07 -21.82 -4.34
C LEU A 137 0.73 -23.04 -3.88
N GLN A 138 2.05 -22.90 -3.78
CA GLN A 138 2.89 -23.93 -3.15
C GLN A 138 3.08 -23.63 -1.67
N LYS A 139 2.68 -24.58 -0.83
CA LYS A 139 2.97 -24.58 0.62
C LYS A 139 4.45 -24.86 0.79
N VAL A 140 5.19 -23.88 1.28
CA VAL A 140 6.60 -24.06 1.65
C VAL A 140 6.60 -24.72 3.02
N VAL A 141 6.69 -26.05 3.05
CA VAL A 141 6.95 -26.79 4.28
C VAL A 141 8.39 -26.48 4.70
N LYS A 142 8.55 -25.87 5.86
CA LYS A 142 9.80 -25.87 6.61
C LYS A 142 9.59 -26.75 7.83
#